data_AF-A0AAW4IF41-F1
#
_entry.id   AF-A0AAW4IF41-F1
#
_cell.length_a   1.000
_cell.length_b   1.000
_cell.length_c   1.000
_cell.angle_alpha   90.00
_cell.angle_beta   90.00
_cell.angle_gamma   90.00
#
_symmetry.space_group_name_H-M   'P 1'
#
loop_
_entity.id
_entity.type
_entity.pdbx_description
1 polymer ?
#
loop_
_entity_poly.entity_id
_entity_poly.type
_entity_poly.pdbx_seq_one_letter_code
_entity_poly.pdbx_strand_id
1 'polypeptide(L)'
;MLSPQSARGLASLPSGQFETYSNPPSVWPAFLTGQEANPVRVLLVDDDPHIRLVIAQELMADARTLLVAQAGSVREGRKAIKNHEF
;
A
#
# COMPACT_ATOMS: atom_id res chain seq x y z
N MET A 1 -19.28 -48.39 22.97
CA MET A 1 -19.24 -47.09 22.24
C MET A 1 -17.78 -46.67 22.18
N LEU A 2 -17.02 -46.97 21.13
CA LEU A 2 -16.92 -46.29 19.81
C LEU A 2 -16.53 -44.79 19.89
N SER A 3 -15.21 -44.61 19.76
CA SER A 3 -14.43 -43.60 19.00
C SER A 3 -14.12 -42.19 19.55
N PRO A 4 -12.84 -41.76 19.44
CA PRO A 4 -12.30 -40.44 19.75
C PRO A 4 -12.20 -39.55 18.48
N GLN A 5 -12.17 -38.23 18.64
CA GLN A 5 -11.73 -37.26 17.62
C GLN A 5 -11.28 -35.98 18.34
N SER A 6 -10.25 -35.23 17.96
CA SER A 6 -9.17 -35.41 16.99
C SER A 6 -8.18 -34.30 17.31
N ALA A 7 -6.90 -34.58 17.14
CA ALA A 7 -5.83 -33.59 17.21
C ALA A 7 -6.19 -32.36 16.36
N ARG A 8 -6.28 -31.19 17.01
CA ARG A 8 -6.26 -29.91 16.27
C ARG A 8 -4.84 -29.72 15.75
N GLY A 9 -4.66 -30.08 14.49
CA GLY A 9 -3.46 -29.79 13.74
C GLY A 9 -3.16 -28.30 13.79
N LEU A 10 -1.89 -27.99 14.07
CA LEU A 10 -1.26 -26.73 13.68
C LEU A 10 -1.34 -26.66 12.14
N ALA A 11 -2.41 -26.06 11.64
CA ALA A 11 -2.50 -25.70 10.24
C ALA A 11 -1.42 -24.64 9.99
N SER A 12 -0.36 -25.04 9.30
CA SER A 12 0.58 -24.14 8.64
C SER A 12 -0.24 -23.13 7.82
N LEU A 13 -0.16 -21.85 8.19
CA LEU A 13 -0.76 -20.77 7.41
C LEU A 13 -0.20 -20.84 5.98
N PRO A 14 -1.04 -20.93 4.94
CA PRO A 14 -0.56 -20.85 3.57
C PRO A 14 0.02 -19.45 3.36
N SER A 15 1.30 -19.39 3.05
CA SER A 15 1.98 -18.22 2.53
C SER A 15 1.23 -17.72 1.29
N GLY A 16 0.47 -16.62 1.44
CA GLY A 16 -0.29 -16.01 0.36
C GLY A 16 -1.67 -15.43 0.73
N GLN A 17 -2.09 -15.48 1.99
CA GLN A 17 -3.31 -14.77 2.40
C GLN A 17 -3.02 -13.28 2.60
N PHE A 18 -3.53 -12.45 1.69
CA PHE A 18 -3.51 -11.00 1.85
C PHE A 18 -4.23 -10.65 3.16
N GLU A 19 -3.59 -9.85 4.02
CA GLU A 19 -4.22 -9.35 5.25
C GLU A 19 -5.44 -8.50 4.86
N THR A 20 -6.63 -9.02 5.15
CA THR A 20 -7.90 -8.37 4.84
C THR A 20 -8.20 -7.37 5.95
N TYR A 21 -7.76 -6.12 5.77
CA TYR A 21 -8.20 -5.03 6.61
C TYR A 21 -9.63 -4.64 6.21
N SER A 22 -10.55 -4.64 7.17
CA SER A 22 -11.93 -4.19 7.00
C SER A 22 -11.96 -2.66 6.83
N ASN A 23 -11.63 -2.20 5.62
CA ASN A 23 -11.89 -0.84 5.15
C ASN A 23 -13.37 -0.79 4.68
N PRO A 24 -14.16 0.29 4.91
CA PRO A 24 -15.35 0.55 4.08
C PRO A 24 -14.99 0.35 2.60
N PRO A 25 -15.92 -0.14 1.74
CA PRO A 25 -15.59 -0.68 0.43
C PRO A 25 -14.71 0.32 -0.32
N SER A 26 -13.40 0.05 -0.36
CA SER A 26 -12.48 0.90 -1.07
C SER A 26 -12.84 0.75 -2.54
N VAL A 27 -13.03 1.88 -3.22
CA VAL A 27 -13.22 1.93 -4.68
C VAL A 27 -12.05 1.31 -5.45
N TRP A 28 -10.94 1.01 -4.75
CA TRP A 28 -9.72 0.43 -5.31
C TRP A 28 -9.67 -1.10 -5.13
N PRO A 29 -9.21 -1.83 -6.15
CA PRO A 29 -8.83 -3.24 -6.03
C PRO A 29 -7.89 -3.51 -4.86
N ALA A 30 -7.96 -4.70 -4.25
CA ALA A 30 -7.15 -5.07 -3.08
C ALA A 30 -5.63 -5.00 -3.31
N PHE A 31 -5.15 -5.16 -4.55
CA PHE A 31 -3.72 -4.99 -4.85
C PHE A 31 -3.26 -3.52 -4.88
N LEU A 32 -4.20 -2.56 -4.88
CA LEU A 32 -3.95 -1.11 -4.82
C LEU A 32 -4.24 -0.51 -3.44
N THR A 33 -4.65 -1.31 -2.45
CA THR A 33 -4.88 -0.81 -1.08
C THR A 33 -3.60 -0.72 -0.25
N GLY A 34 -2.47 -1.24 -0.77
CA GLY A 34 -1.20 -1.34 -0.06
C GLY A 34 -1.24 -2.30 1.12
N GLN A 35 -0.12 -2.93 1.40
CA GLN A 35 0.10 -3.69 2.62
C GLN A 35 1.35 -3.15 3.30
N GLU A 36 1.45 -3.25 4.62
CA GLU A 36 2.67 -2.81 5.32
C GLU A 36 3.92 -3.54 4.78
N ALA A 37 3.79 -4.83 4.47
CA ALA A 37 4.85 -5.62 3.88
C ALA A 37 5.14 -5.31 2.39
N ASN A 38 4.19 -4.68 1.69
CA ASN A 38 4.32 -4.31 0.27
C ASN A 38 3.57 -2.99 -0.01
N PRO A 39 4.16 -1.84 0.36
CA PRO A 39 3.48 -0.56 0.26
C PRO A 39 3.29 -0.12 -1.19
N VAL A 40 2.19 0.59 -1.45
CA VAL A 40 1.95 1.24 -2.76
C VAL A 40 2.96 2.36 -2.93
N ARG A 41 3.66 2.33 -4.06
CA ARG A 41 4.67 3.33 -4.39
C ARG A 41 4.00 4.52 -5.06
N VAL A 42 4.20 5.72 -4.50
CA VAL A 42 3.50 6.93 -4.89
C VAL A 42 4.50 7.99 -5.35
N LEU A 43 4.21 8.63 -6.49
CA LEU A 43 4.83 9.87 -6.91
C LEU A 43 3.78 10.97 -6.85
N LEU A 44 4.02 11.97 -6.01
CA LEU A 44 3.09 13.08 -5.82
C LEU A 44 3.43 14.24 -6.76
N VAL A 45 2.46 14.68 -7.55
CA VAL A 45 2.59 15.87 -8.40
C VAL A 45 1.50 16.86 -8.02
N ASP A 46 1.92 18.04 -7.57
CA ASP A 46 1.03 19.15 -7.23
C ASP A 46 1.81 20.46 -7.36
N ASP A 47 1.24 21.48 -7.98
CA ASP A 47 1.91 22.77 -8.23
C ASP A 47 1.99 23.67 -7.00
N ASP A 48 1.10 23.48 -6.01
CA ASP A 48 1.14 24.21 -4.76
C ASP A 48 2.12 23.55 -3.76
N PRO A 49 3.20 24.24 -3.33
CA PRO A 49 4.17 23.67 -2.40
C PRO A 49 3.62 23.34 -1.02
N HIS A 50 2.63 24.09 -0.54
CA HIS A 50 2.00 23.86 0.75
C HIS A 50 1.13 22.61 0.70
N ILE A 51 0.26 22.49 -0.31
CA ILE A 51 -0.59 21.32 -0.49
C ILE A 51 0.25 20.06 -0.70
N ARG A 52 1.28 20.13 -1.55
CA ARG A 52 2.20 19.02 -1.77
C ARG A 52 2.87 18.54 -0.48
N LEU A 53 3.24 19.46 0.41
CA LEU A 53 3.84 19.12 1.70
C LEU A 53 2.84 18.41 2.63
N VAL A 54 1.62 18.93 2.75
CA VAL A 54 0.56 18.33 3.59
C VAL A 54 0.24 16.92 3.11
N ILE A 55 0.04 16.73 1.81
CA ILE A 55 -0.26 15.39 1.24
C ILE A 55 0.94 14.45 1.42
N ALA A 56 2.17 14.93 1.23
CA ALA A 56 3.37 14.13 1.43
C ALA A 56 3.48 13.62 2.87
N GLN A 57 3.17 14.45 3.87
CA GLN A 57 3.18 14.07 5.28
C GLN A 57 2.13 12.98 5.58
N GLU A 58 0.91 13.13 5.07
CA GLU A 58 -0.16 12.13 5.24
C GLU A 58 0.22 10.78 4.60
N LEU A 59 0.77 10.79 3.38
CA LEU A 59 1.27 9.57 2.73
C LEU A 59 2.39 8.94 3.55
N MET A 60 3.39 9.72 3.97
CA MET A 60 4.51 9.22 4.75
C MET A 60 4.12 8.69 6.15
N ALA A 61 2.96 9.08 6.67
CA ALA A 61 2.43 8.57 7.93
C ALA A 61 1.70 7.22 7.79
N ASP A 62 1.24 6.85 6.59
CA ASP A 62 0.60 5.55 6.31
C ASP A 62 1.65 4.54 5.83
N ALA A 63 1.95 3.54 6.66
CA ALA A 63 2.94 2.48 6.38
C ALA A 63 2.61 1.65 5.14
N ARG A 64 1.38 1.71 4.61
CA ARG A 64 0.99 1.04 3.37
C ARG A 64 1.34 1.83 2.12
N THR A 65 1.92 3.02 2.27
CA THR A 65 2.39 3.83 1.14
C THR A 65 3.87 4.13 1.25
N LEU A 66 4.52 4.28 0.09
CA LEU A 66 5.91 4.70 -0.01
C LEU A 66 5.98 5.87 -0.99
N LEU A 67 6.16 7.08 -0.46
CA LEU A 67 6.38 8.27 -1.29
C LEU A 67 7.78 8.21 -1.90
N VAL A 68 7.88 7.88 -3.19
CA VAL A 68 9.16 7.69 -3.88
C VAL A 68 9.69 8.97 -4.52
N ALA A 69 8.81 9.93 -4.83
CA ALA A 69 9.17 11.22 -5.39
C ALA A 69 8.05 12.27 -5.23
N GLN A 70 8.45 13.54 -5.30
CA GLN A 70 7.56 14.69 -5.36
C GLN A 70 7.95 15.59 -6.55
N ALA A 71 6.98 16.23 -7.18
CA ALA A 71 7.20 17.17 -8.27
C ALA A 71 6.22 18.35 -8.21
N GLY A 72 6.68 19.54 -8.60
CA GLY A 72 5.88 20.76 -8.65
C GLY A 72 5.14 20.96 -9.98
N SER A 73 5.31 20.04 -10.94
CA SER A 73 4.70 20.14 -12.25
C SER A 73 4.63 18.80 -12.96
N VAL A 74 3.74 18.68 -13.96
CA VAL A 74 3.65 17.50 -14.83
C VAL A 74 4.97 17.21 -15.56
N ARG A 75 5.70 18.26 -15.96
CA ARG A 75 7.01 18.09 -16.63
C ARG A 75 8.02 17.42 -15.71
N GLU A 76 8.11 17.88 -14.47
CA GLU A 76 8.98 17.28 -13.45
C GLU A 76 8.51 15.86 -13.08
N GLY A 77 7.21 15.64 -12.94
CA GLY A 77 6.64 14.32 -12.68
C GLY A 77 7.00 13.30 -13.77
N ARG A 78 6.87 13.68 -15.05
CA ARG A 78 7.30 12.83 -16.18
C ARG A 78 8.79 12.51 -16.16
N LYS A 79 9.63 13.44 -15.70
CA LYS A 79 11.07 13.20 -15.53
C LYS A 79 11.31 12.22 -14.38
N ALA A 80 10.62 12.40 -13.26
CA ALA A 80 10.75 11.55 -12.09
C ALA A 80 10.27 10.10 -12.37
N ILE A 81 9.18 9.89 -13.12
CA ILE A 81 8.74 8.53 -13.53
C ILE A 81 9.86 7.76 -14.25
N LYS A 82 10.70 8.43 -15.03
CA LYS A 82 11.82 7.75 -15.73
C LYS A 82 12.97 7.36 -14.80
N ASN A 83 13.05 7.97 -13.63
CA ASN A 83 14.12 7.74 -12.65
C ASN A 83 13.72 6.70 -11.59
N HIS A 84 12.47 6.25 -11.58
CA HIS A 84 11.95 5.27 -10.63
C HIS A 84 11.23 4.17 -11.39
N GLU A 85 11.58 2.91 -11.14
CA GLU A 85 10.79 1.78 -11.63
C GLU A 85 9.39 1.86 -11.00
N PHE A 86 8.29 1.57 -11.69
CA PHE A 86 6.91 1.54 -11.16
C PHE A 86 6.18 0.31 -11.65
#